data_AF-A0A1I7EUZ1-F1
#
_entry.id   AF-A0A1I7EUZ1-F1
#
_cell.length_a   1.000
_cell.length_b   1.000
_cell.length_c   1.000
_cell.angle_alpha   90.00
_cell.angle_beta   90.00
_cell.angle_gamma   90.00
#
_symmetry.space_group_name_H-M   'P 1'
#
loop_
_entity.id
_entity.type
_entity.pdbx_description
1 polymer ?
#
loop_
_entity_poly.entity_id
_entity_poly.type
_entity_poly.pdbx_seq_one_letter_code
_entity_poly.pdbx_strand_id
1 'polypeptide(L)'
;MMTDTPLAFAQKSSCSSLRTAIRRGRVFGLLGLASFAIALSGCATVTSAEADKPALYVYSTIDALLSGAYDGELTVKHLVSKGDFGLGTYNRLDGEMLVLGGVPYHFTADGAVTVAKPDDKIPLAYVLPFRPTHRFTLAGSPTAMSLTDIEAAIDARLPNKNLFYAVDVTGQFTGITTRAIAAQTRPYRPLAELVKTQVLFPRDAATGTMVGIRSPAFSKGVSVPGWHWHFISTDRSYGGHVLAIGLVNAVASVTPSHKVDLDLPANEDFANSDQTKDRSAELHQVEKQQK
;
A
#
# COMPACT_ATOMS: atom_id res chain seq x y z
N MET A 1 14.88 45.92 41.20
CA MET A 1 14.82 46.74 39.97
C MET A 1 14.64 45.75 38.82
N MET A 2 13.39 45.50 38.41
CA MET A 2 12.69 46.19 37.29
C MET A 2 13.43 45.92 35.96
N THR A 3 12.87 45.34 34.90
CA THR A 3 11.48 45.01 34.46
C THR A 3 11.62 44.11 33.20
N ASP A 4 10.88 43.00 33.10
CA ASP A 4 9.67 42.75 32.27
C ASP A 4 9.89 42.25 30.81
N THR A 5 9.65 40.94 30.63
CA THR A 5 8.70 40.18 29.76
C THR A 5 8.26 40.64 28.33
N PRO A 6 7.66 39.75 27.49
CA PRO A 6 7.95 39.61 26.05
C PRO A 6 6.73 39.91 25.15
N LEU A 7 6.85 39.74 23.82
CA LEU A 7 5.75 39.85 22.87
C LEU A 7 5.47 38.52 22.16
N ALA A 8 4.32 37.92 22.50
CA ALA A 8 3.64 36.92 21.71
C ALA A 8 2.39 37.58 21.08
N PHE A 9 2.14 37.34 19.80
CA PHE A 9 0.90 37.75 19.12
C PHE A 9 0.17 36.52 18.61
N ALA A 10 -0.95 36.20 19.26
CA ALA A 10 -1.98 35.31 18.76
C ALA A 10 -3.22 36.16 18.49
N GLN A 11 -3.80 36.06 17.30
CA GLN A 11 -5.07 36.73 16.99
C GLN A 11 -6.05 35.72 16.40
N LYS A 12 -7.01 35.30 17.23
CA LYS A 12 -8.28 34.68 16.84
C LYS A 12 -9.27 35.81 16.55
N SER A 13 -9.98 35.74 15.43
CA SER A 13 -11.13 36.61 15.15
C SER A 13 -12.36 35.77 14.87
N SER A 14 -13.35 35.86 15.76
CA SER A 14 -14.71 35.36 15.62
C SER A 14 -15.61 36.54 15.25
N CYS A 15 -16.38 36.43 14.17
CA CYS A 15 -17.31 37.46 13.72
C CYS A 15 -18.72 37.11 14.20
N SER A 16 -19.35 38.01 14.96
CA SER A 16 -20.74 37.90 15.41
C SER A 16 -21.61 38.97 14.74
N SER A 17 -22.89 38.62 14.63
CA SER A 17 -23.94 39.14 13.74
C SER A 17 -24.29 40.63 13.85
N LEU A 18 -24.54 41.23 12.67
CA LEU A 18 -25.23 42.50 12.45
C LEU A 18 -26.65 42.53 13.03
N ARG A 19 -27.01 43.62 13.70
CA ARG A 19 -28.40 44.11 13.81
C ARG A 19 -28.51 45.54 13.29
N THR A 20 -29.54 45.70 12.46
CA THR A 20 -29.93 46.84 11.63
C THR A 20 -30.43 48.03 12.44
N ALA A 21 -30.10 49.25 12.02
CA ALA A 21 -30.87 50.46 12.35
C ALA A 21 -31.08 51.30 11.09
N ILE A 22 -32.33 51.33 10.61
CA ILE A 22 -32.81 52.16 9.51
C ILE A 22 -33.12 53.55 10.08
N ARG A 23 -32.55 54.61 9.48
CA ARG A 23 -33.06 55.98 9.64
C ARG A 23 -33.35 56.59 8.27
N ARG A 24 -34.58 57.07 8.13
CA ARG A 24 -35.14 57.75 6.96
C ARG A 24 -34.65 59.20 6.88
N GLY A 25 -34.32 59.64 5.67
CA GLY A 25 -34.24 61.05 5.28
C GLY A 25 -34.48 61.15 3.77
N ARG A 26 -35.55 61.85 3.37
CA ARG A 26 -35.88 62.15 1.97
C ARG A 26 -35.19 63.46 1.57
N VAL A 27 -34.78 63.59 0.30
CA VAL A 27 -35.20 64.65 -0.66
C VAL A 27 -34.24 64.74 -1.87
N PHE A 28 -34.85 64.56 -3.05
CA PHE A 28 -34.56 65.10 -4.40
C PHE A 28 -33.16 65.05 -5.05
N GLY A 29 -33.14 64.51 -6.29
CA GLY A 29 -32.48 65.21 -7.39
C GLY A 29 -31.48 64.41 -8.24
N LEU A 30 -31.84 64.27 -9.51
CA LEU A 30 -31.01 64.07 -10.70
C LEU A 30 -30.47 62.67 -11.08
N LEU A 31 -30.79 62.35 -12.34
CA LEU A 31 -30.25 61.32 -13.20
C LEU A 31 -28.72 61.26 -13.15
N GLY A 32 -28.19 60.06 -12.91
CA GLY A 32 -26.82 59.69 -13.24
C GLY A 32 -26.80 58.22 -13.66
N LEU A 33 -26.59 57.96 -14.95
CA LEU A 33 -26.24 56.63 -15.45
C LEU A 33 -24.93 56.20 -14.77
N ALA A 34 -25.01 55.27 -13.83
CA ALA A 34 -23.83 54.58 -13.30
C ALA A 34 -23.78 53.19 -13.93
N SER A 35 -22.88 53.04 -14.91
CA SER A 35 -22.52 51.78 -15.55
C SER A 35 -22.15 50.74 -14.49
N PHE A 36 -22.98 49.71 -14.36
CA PHE A 36 -22.72 48.56 -13.50
C PHE A 36 -21.70 47.66 -14.19
N ALA A 37 -20.41 47.86 -13.91
CA ALA A 37 -19.36 46.94 -14.32
C ALA A 37 -19.51 45.65 -13.49
N ILE A 38 -20.14 44.64 -14.09
CA ILE A 38 -20.18 43.28 -13.55
C ILE A 38 -18.76 42.71 -13.68
N ALA A 39 -17.98 42.80 -12.61
CA ALA A 39 -16.75 42.04 -12.48
C ALA A 39 -17.14 40.57 -12.30
N LEU A 40 -17.15 39.79 -13.39
CA LEU A 40 -17.16 38.33 -13.30
C LEU A 40 -15.84 37.89 -12.67
N SER A 41 -15.85 37.68 -11.35
CA SER A 41 -14.85 36.85 -10.68
C SER A 41 -14.98 35.43 -11.23
N GLY A 42 -14.18 35.12 -12.25
CA GLY A 42 -13.93 33.76 -12.66
C GLY A 42 -13.18 33.04 -11.54
N CYS A 43 -13.92 32.40 -10.64
CA CYS A 43 -13.37 31.29 -9.86
C CYS A 43 -12.99 30.21 -10.88
N ALA A 44 -11.72 30.20 -11.27
CA ALA A 44 -11.14 29.06 -11.95
C ALA A 44 -11.31 27.84 -11.03
N THR A 45 -12.29 27.01 -11.33
CA THR A 45 -12.39 25.67 -10.77
C THR A 45 -11.17 24.92 -11.26
N VAL A 46 -10.12 24.86 -10.44
CA VAL A 46 -9.03 23.92 -10.64
C VAL A 46 -9.69 22.55 -10.60
N THR A 47 -9.81 21.91 -11.76
CA THR A 47 -10.42 20.60 -11.91
C THR A 47 -9.69 19.62 -11.01
N SER A 48 -10.41 19.06 -10.04
CA SER A 48 -9.99 18.11 -8.99
C SER A 48 -9.46 16.76 -9.51
N ALA A 49 -9.14 16.64 -10.80
CA ALA A 49 -8.72 15.40 -11.45
C ALA A 49 -7.34 14.90 -11.00
N GLU A 50 -6.53 15.75 -10.35
CA GLU A 50 -5.19 15.38 -9.86
C GLU A 50 -5.18 14.83 -8.43
N ALA A 51 -6.25 15.05 -7.67
CA ALA A 51 -6.40 14.60 -6.29
C ALA A 51 -6.89 13.14 -6.16
N ASP A 52 -7.33 12.51 -7.25
CA ASP A 52 -8.08 11.23 -7.22
C ASP A 52 -7.33 10.05 -7.85
N LYS A 53 -6.04 10.21 -8.18
CA LYS A 53 -5.22 9.08 -8.66
C LYS A 53 -4.76 8.22 -7.48
N PRO A 54 -4.97 6.89 -7.51
CA PRO A 54 -4.45 5.98 -6.48
C PRO A 54 -2.95 6.20 -6.26
N ALA A 55 -2.56 6.44 -5.01
CA ALA A 55 -1.18 6.47 -4.58
C ALA A 55 -0.83 5.12 -3.92
N LEU A 56 0.37 4.63 -4.16
CA LEU A 56 0.91 3.49 -3.42
C LEU A 56 1.40 4.03 -2.08
N TYR A 57 0.74 3.66 -1.00
CA TYR A 57 1.24 3.89 0.34
C TYR A 57 2.21 2.77 0.71
N VAL A 58 3.42 3.16 1.10
CA VAL A 58 4.48 2.26 1.56
C VAL A 58 4.85 2.67 2.98
N TYR A 59 4.81 1.73 3.91
CA TYR A 59 5.32 1.94 5.26
C TYR A 59 6.65 1.23 5.43
N SER A 60 7.68 1.95 5.87
CA SER A 60 9.07 1.47 5.98
C SER A 60 9.72 1.17 4.62
N THR A 61 10.82 0.42 4.64
CA THR A 61 11.60 0.03 3.46
C THR A 61 11.93 -1.46 3.50
N ILE A 62 12.08 -2.08 2.32
CA ILE A 62 12.49 -3.48 2.26
C ILE A 62 13.88 -3.70 2.87
N ASP A 63 14.81 -2.75 2.75
CA ASP A 63 16.15 -2.89 3.30
C ASP A 63 16.15 -2.84 4.84
N ALA A 64 15.30 -2.02 5.45
CA ALA A 64 15.09 -2.05 6.90
C ALA A 64 14.58 -3.42 7.36
N LEU A 65 13.58 -3.98 6.67
CA LEU A 65 13.06 -5.31 6.97
C LEU A 65 14.15 -6.39 6.80
N LEU A 66 14.89 -6.38 5.69
CA LEU A 66 16.00 -7.33 5.44
C LEU A 66 17.06 -7.28 6.54
N SER A 67 17.31 -6.10 7.11
CA SER A 67 18.27 -5.89 8.19
C SER A 67 17.79 -6.36 9.57
N GLY A 68 16.50 -6.66 9.75
CA GLY A 68 15.94 -7.12 11.02
C GLY A 68 15.04 -6.11 11.75
N ALA A 69 14.70 -4.98 11.12
CA ALA A 69 13.76 -3.99 11.69
C ALA A 69 12.32 -4.49 11.60
N TYR A 70 11.96 -5.45 12.45
CA TYR A 70 10.67 -6.16 12.43
C TYR A 70 9.60 -5.54 13.32
N ASP A 71 9.88 -4.45 14.03
CA ASP A 71 8.88 -3.74 14.82
C ASP A 71 8.60 -2.38 14.20
N GLY A 72 7.39 -2.20 13.67
CA GLY A 72 6.86 -0.91 13.24
C GLY A 72 5.84 -0.33 14.21
N GLU A 73 5.43 0.90 13.94
CA GLU A 73 4.46 1.68 14.72
C GLU A 73 3.11 1.80 14.01
N LEU A 74 3.05 1.50 12.72
CA LEU A 74 1.81 1.53 11.94
C LEU A 74 0.83 0.47 12.44
N THR A 75 -0.40 0.89 12.72
CA THR A 75 -1.50 -0.02 13.08
C THR A 75 -2.26 -0.46 11.85
N VAL A 76 -2.84 -1.67 11.89
CA VAL A 76 -3.75 -2.17 10.85
C VAL A 76 -4.88 -1.18 10.56
N LYS A 77 -5.47 -0.58 11.60
CA LYS A 77 -6.51 0.45 11.46
C LYS A 77 -6.05 1.62 10.57
N HIS A 78 -4.82 2.09 10.77
CA HIS A 78 -4.28 3.18 9.96
C HIS A 78 -3.92 2.69 8.56
N LEU A 79 -3.33 1.50 8.41
CA LEU A 79 -3.01 0.90 7.11
C LEU A 79 -4.25 0.84 6.20
N VAL A 80 -5.37 0.27 6.67
CA VAL A 80 -6.58 0.10 5.85
C VAL A 80 -7.27 1.42 5.52
N SER A 81 -6.92 2.52 6.19
CA SER A 81 -7.35 3.86 5.80
C SER A 81 -6.56 4.43 4.61
N LYS A 82 -5.39 3.85 4.30
CA LYS A 82 -4.52 4.24 3.17
C LYS A 82 -4.82 3.47 1.89
N GLY A 83 -5.34 2.25 2.01
CA GLY A 83 -5.66 1.42 0.86
C GLY A 83 -6.49 0.19 1.22
N ASP A 84 -7.23 -0.32 0.24
CA ASP A 84 -8.10 -1.49 0.36
C ASP A 84 -7.50 -2.75 -0.28
N PHE A 85 -6.28 -2.66 -0.82
CA PHE A 85 -5.60 -3.75 -1.50
C PHE A 85 -4.08 -3.67 -1.33
N GLY A 86 -3.44 -4.79 -1.04
CA GLY A 86 -1.99 -4.86 -0.92
C GLY A 86 -1.49 -6.03 -0.08
N LEU A 87 -0.24 -5.92 0.35
CA LEU A 87 0.48 -6.99 1.05
C LEU A 87 1.59 -6.44 1.96
N GLY A 88 2.15 -7.32 2.79
CA GLY A 88 3.25 -7.00 3.71
C GLY A 88 3.41 -8.07 4.78
N THR A 89 3.78 -7.69 6.00
CA THR A 89 3.91 -8.59 7.16
C THR A 89 3.46 -7.90 8.44
N TYR A 90 3.46 -8.61 9.56
CA TYR A 90 3.15 -8.08 10.90
C TYR A 90 4.41 -7.97 11.75
N ASN A 91 4.31 -7.24 12.87
CA ASN A 91 5.44 -7.04 13.76
C ASN A 91 6.04 -8.37 14.22
N ARG A 92 7.33 -8.35 14.55
CA ARG A 92 8.13 -9.55 14.85
C ARG A 92 8.24 -10.50 13.65
N LEU A 93 7.91 -10.04 12.43
CA LEU A 93 7.83 -10.87 11.24
C LEU A 93 6.88 -12.06 11.44
N ASP A 94 5.80 -11.83 12.20
CA ASP A 94 4.80 -12.85 12.51
C ASP A 94 3.91 -13.08 11.29
N GLY A 95 4.30 -14.02 10.45
CA GLY A 95 3.51 -14.43 9.30
C GLY A 95 3.46 -13.40 8.17
N GLU A 96 2.49 -13.59 7.29
CA GLU A 96 2.32 -12.81 6.07
C GLU A 96 1.01 -12.01 6.14
N MET A 97 0.98 -10.83 5.51
CA MET A 97 -0.20 -9.98 5.42
C MET A 97 -0.71 -9.88 3.98
N LEU A 98 -2.03 -9.98 3.79
CA LEU A 98 -2.70 -9.63 2.54
C LEU A 98 -3.91 -8.76 2.85
N VAL A 99 -4.03 -7.61 2.19
CA VAL A 99 -5.22 -6.76 2.27
C VAL A 99 -6.03 -6.95 0.99
N LEU A 100 -7.30 -7.33 1.12
CA LEU A 100 -8.20 -7.51 -0.01
C LEU A 100 -9.60 -6.98 0.32
N GLY A 101 -10.04 -5.97 -0.44
CA GLY A 101 -11.32 -5.30 -0.20
C GLY A 101 -11.37 -4.61 1.17
N GLY A 102 -10.22 -4.11 1.65
CA GLY A 102 -10.08 -3.47 2.96
C GLY A 102 -10.00 -4.44 4.15
N VAL A 103 -10.05 -5.76 3.91
CA VAL A 103 -9.90 -6.77 4.96
C VAL A 103 -8.44 -7.20 5.07
N PRO A 104 -7.79 -7.02 6.24
CA PRO A 104 -6.40 -7.40 6.48
C PRO A 104 -6.32 -8.85 6.98
N TYR A 105 -5.91 -9.76 6.11
CA TYR A 105 -5.71 -11.17 6.44
C TYR A 105 -4.28 -11.42 6.93
N HIS A 106 -4.17 -12.28 7.96
CA HIS A 106 -2.93 -12.72 8.57
C HIS A 106 -2.76 -14.23 8.38
N PHE A 107 -1.66 -14.62 7.72
CA PHE A 107 -1.27 -16.01 7.52
C PHE A 107 -0.12 -16.34 8.47
N THR A 108 -0.36 -17.23 9.41
CA THR A 108 0.60 -17.57 10.46
C THR A 108 1.33 -18.87 10.16
N ALA A 109 2.48 -19.08 10.79
CA ALA A 109 3.33 -20.26 10.55
C ALA A 109 2.72 -21.59 11.02
N ASP A 110 1.63 -21.58 11.78
CA ASP A 110 0.85 -22.79 12.11
C ASP A 110 -0.18 -23.15 11.01
N GLY A 111 -0.28 -22.33 9.96
CA GLY A 111 -1.19 -22.50 8.83
C GLY A 111 -2.55 -21.82 9.00
N ALA A 112 -2.79 -21.10 10.11
CA ALA A 112 -4.05 -20.39 10.30
C ALA A 112 -4.14 -19.14 9.42
N VAL A 113 -5.34 -18.90 8.90
CA VAL A 113 -5.73 -17.68 8.20
C VAL A 113 -6.74 -16.94 9.06
N THR A 114 -6.39 -15.75 9.51
CA THR A 114 -7.24 -14.93 10.39
C THR A 114 -7.40 -13.52 9.86
N VAL A 115 -8.33 -12.75 10.41
CA VAL A 115 -8.43 -11.30 10.18
C VAL A 115 -7.67 -10.60 11.30
N ALA A 116 -6.71 -9.76 10.93
CA ALA A 116 -5.91 -9.03 11.91
C ALA A 116 -6.76 -8.00 12.66
N LYS A 117 -6.36 -7.76 13.91
CA LYS A 117 -7.02 -6.79 14.79
C LYS A 117 -6.61 -5.38 14.40
N PRO A 118 -7.47 -4.37 14.64
CA PRO A 118 -7.17 -2.99 14.30
C PRO A 118 -5.89 -2.42 14.92
N ASP A 119 -5.46 -2.95 16.07
CA ASP A 119 -4.30 -2.54 16.85
C ASP A 119 -3.04 -3.37 16.59
N ASP A 120 -3.13 -4.45 15.80
CA ASP A 120 -1.95 -5.17 15.33
C ASP A 120 -1.04 -4.23 14.56
N LYS A 121 0.28 -4.43 14.70
CA LYS A 121 1.30 -3.53 14.16
C LYS A 121 2.04 -4.14 12.98
N ILE A 122 2.52 -3.27 12.11
CA ILE A 122 3.09 -3.61 10.81
C ILE A 122 4.48 -2.97 10.68
N PRO A 123 5.53 -3.73 10.32
CA PRO A 123 6.86 -3.20 10.08
C PRO A 123 7.14 -2.89 8.61
N LEU A 124 6.38 -3.49 7.68
CA LEU A 124 6.46 -3.22 6.24
C LEU A 124 5.12 -3.54 5.58
N ALA A 125 4.63 -2.62 4.74
CA ALA A 125 3.45 -2.85 3.93
C ALA A 125 3.41 -1.98 2.68
N TYR A 126 2.71 -2.48 1.68
CA TYR A 126 2.43 -1.82 0.41
C TYR A 126 0.93 -1.92 0.16
N VAL A 127 0.20 -0.81 0.24
CA VAL A 127 -1.25 -0.78 -0.02
C VAL A 127 -1.65 0.40 -0.89
N LEU A 128 -2.75 0.26 -1.63
CA LEU A 128 -3.35 1.37 -2.37
C LEU A 128 -4.87 1.21 -2.48
N PRO A 129 -5.61 2.30 -2.79
CA PRO A 129 -7.00 2.22 -3.20
C PRO A 129 -7.11 1.54 -4.58
N PHE A 130 -7.59 0.30 -4.62
CA PHE A 130 -7.62 -0.50 -5.84
C PHE A 130 -8.75 -0.07 -6.77
N ARG A 131 -8.37 0.53 -7.89
CA ARG A 131 -9.28 1.07 -8.91
C ARG A 131 -8.82 0.55 -10.27
N PRO A 132 -9.18 -0.69 -10.62
CA PRO A 132 -8.64 -1.33 -11.81
C PRO A 132 -9.05 -0.57 -13.06
N THR A 133 -8.06 -0.23 -13.89
CA THR A 133 -8.26 0.49 -15.15
C THR A 133 -8.19 -0.44 -16.36
N HIS A 134 -7.61 -1.63 -16.17
CA HIS A 134 -7.43 -2.64 -17.21
C HIS A 134 -7.78 -4.01 -16.65
N ARG A 135 -8.39 -4.85 -17.50
CA ARG A 135 -8.78 -6.22 -17.15
C ARG A 135 -8.56 -7.13 -18.34
N PHE A 136 -8.02 -8.32 -18.12
CA PHE A 136 -7.80 -9.31 -19.19
C PHE A 136 -7.77 -10.74 -18.64
N THR A 137 -8.07 -11.69 -19.51
CA THR A 137 -8.04 -13.13 -19.18
C THR A 137 -6.63 -13.69 -19.29
N LEU A 138 -6.29 -14.56 -18.36
CA LEU A 138 -5.12 -15.44 -18.38
C LEU A 138 -5.62 -16.89 -18.43
N ALA A 139 -5.09 -17.69 -19.35
CA ALA A 139 -5.48 -19.08 -19.50
C ALA A 139 -4.25 -19.93 -19.81
N GLY A 140 -3.99 -20.92 -18.96
CA GLY A 140 -3.00 -21.96 -19.20
C GLY A 140 -3.62 -23.07 -20.04
N SER A 141 -3.33 -23.09 -21.33
CA SER A 141 -3.72 -24.18 -22.24
C SER A 141 -2.58 -24.46 -23.21
N PRO A 142 -2.14 -25.73 -23.38
CA PRO A 142 -2.72 -26.97 -22.82
C PRO A 142 -2.29 -27.26 -21.37
N THR A 143 -1.34 -26.51 -20.81
CA THR A 143 -0.80 -26.68 -19.45
C THR A 143 -0.98 -25.39 -18.65
N ALA A 144 -1.06 -25.51 -17.32
CA ALA A 144 -1.10 -24.35 -16.43
C ALA A 144 0.11 -23.43 -16.65
N MET A 145 -0.11 -22.11 -16.59
CA MET A 145 0.97 -21.11 -16.69
C MET A 145 1.80 -21.16 -15.40
N SER A 146 3.13 -21.23 -15.52
CA SER A 146 4.01 -21.08 -14.36
C SER A 146 3.95 -19.65 -13.81
N LEU A 147 4.40 -19.43 -12.56
CA LEU A 147 4.48 -18.07 -11.99
C LEU A 147 5.22 -17.10 -12.92
N THR A 148 6.35 -17.52 -13.50
CA THR A 148 7.11 -16.70 -14.45
C THR A 148 6.33 -16.39 -15.73
N ASP A 149 5.55 -17.34 -16.25
CA ASP A 149 4.71 -17.11 -17.44
C ASP A 149 3.55 -16.16 -17.12
N ILE A 150 2.96 -16.26 -15.92
CA ILE A 150 1.94 -15.33 -15.42
C ILE A 150 2.51 -13.91 -15.37
N GLU A 151 3.66 -13.75 -14.73
CA GLU A 151 4.37 -12.47 -14.61
C GLU A 151 4.68 -11.88 -15.99
N ALA A 152 5.23 -12.66 -16.91
CA ALA A 152 5.56 -12.23 -18.27
C ALA A 152 4.30 -11.82 -19.07
N ALA A 153 3.22 -12.58 -18.94
CA ALA A 153 1.95 -12.29 -19.61
C ALA A 153 1.29 -11.00 -19.08
N ILE A 154 1.40 -10.71 -17.78
CA ILE A 154 0.94 -9.44 -17.21
C ILE A 154 1.86 -8.32 -17.69
N ASP A 155 3.17 -8.49 -17.60
CA ASP A 155 4.18 -7.50 -18.00
C ASP A 155 4.04 -7.04 -19.46
N ALA A 156 3.65 -7.95 -20.36
CA ALA A 156 3.40 -7.66 -21.77
C ALA A 156 2.21 -6.70 -21.99
N ARG A 157 1.34 -6.54 -20.99
CA ARG A 157 0.14 -5.69 -21.02
C ARG A 157 0.30 -4.41 -20.20
N LEU A 158 1.45 -4.20 -19.56
CA LEU A 158 1.74 -2.98 -18.80
C LEU A 158 2.42 -1.94 -19.69
N PRO A 159 1.80 -0.77 -19.94
CA PRO A 159 2.32 0.20 -20.90
C PRO A 159 3.59 0.91 -20.42
N ASN A 160 3.80 1.02 -19.11
CA ASN A 160 4.96 1.71 -18.53
C ASN A 160 5.52 0.94 -17.33
N LYS A 161 6.59 0.17 -17.55
CA LYS A 161 7.23 -0.65 -16.50
C LYS A 161 7.98 0.15 -15.43
N ASN A 162 8.06 1.49 -15.57
CA ASN A 162 8.60 2.39 -14.55
C ASN A 162 7.55 2.90 -13.56
N LEU A 163 6.30 2.45 -13.66
CA LEU A 163 5.27 2.68 -12.64
C LEU A 163 5.18 1.52 -11.66
N PHE A 164 4.59 1.79 -10.49
CA PHE A 164 4.11 0.74 -9.61
C PHE A 164 2.74 0.26 -10.09
N TYR A 165 2.43 -1.02 -9.86
CA TYR A 165 1.11 -1.59 -10.17
C TYR A 165 0.63 -2.48 -9.02
N ALA A 166 -0.65 -2.37 -8.67
CA ALA A 166 -1.35 -3.42 -7.95
C ALA A 166 -2.10 -4.30 -8.94
N VAL A 167 -2.03 -5.61 -8.75
CA VAL A 167 -2.70 -6.59 -9.62
C VAL A 167 -3.44 -7.62 -8.78
N ASP A 168 -4.73 -7.76 -9.08
CA ASP A 168 -5.57 -8.86 -8.64
C ASP A 168 -5.59 -9.92 -9.74
N VAL A 169 -5.23 -11.16 -9.42
CA VAL A 169 -5.44 -12.31 -10.32
C VAL A 169 -6.36 -13.29 -9.62
N THR A 170 -7.64 -13.28 -10.00
CA THR A 170 -8.67 -14.14 -9.40
C THR A 170 -9.06 -15.26 -10.36
N GLY A 171 -8.99 -16.50 -9.88
CA GLY A 171 -9.24 -17.68 -10.72
C GLY A 171 -8.89 -19.01 -10.07
N GLN A 172 -8.57 -19.98 -10.92
CA GLN A 172 -8.24 -21.36 -10.57
C GLN A 172 -6.74 -21.61 -10.71
N PHE A 173 -6.17 -22.16 -9.65
CA PHE A 173 -4.74 -22.41 -9.53
C PHE A 173 -4.47 -23.86 -9.13
N THR A 174 -3.28 -24.34 -9.51
CA THR A 174 -2.75 -25.67 -9.21
C THR A 174 -1.29 -25.58 -8.79
N GLY A 175 -0.77 -26.61 -8.11
CA GLY A 175 0.64 -26.67 -7.70
C GLY A 175 1.06 -25.44 -6.91
N ILE A 176 0.24 -25.04 -5.93
CA ILE A 176 0.46 -23.83 -5.14
C ILE A 176 1.44 -24.17 -4.03
N THR A 177 2.44 -23.31 -3.82
CA THR A 177 3.29 -23.35 -2.63
C THR A 177 3.37 -21.94 -2.07
N THR A 178 2.79 -21.74 -0.90
CA THR A 178 2.98 -20.52 -0.11
C THR A 178 3.93 -20.76 1.06
N ARG A 179 4.35 -19.68 1.71
CA ARG A 179 5.05 -19.74 2.98
C ARG A 179 4.39 -18.84 4.04
N ALA A 180 4.79 -19.07 5.28
CA ALA A 180 4.78 -18.05 6.33
C ALA A 180 6.03 -18.20 7.22
N ILE A 181 6.45 -17.10 7.86
CA ILE A 181 7.54 -17.08 8.84
C ILE A 181 6.92 -17.02 10.24
N ALA A 182 7.48 -17.77 11.19
CA ALA A 182 7.00 -17.73 12.58
C ALA A 182 7.40 -16.41 13.26
N ALA A 183 6.61 -15.95 14.23
CA ALA A 183 6.94 -14.77 15.03
C ALA A 183 8.35 -14.89 15.65
N GLN A 184 9.14 -13.83 15.50
CA GLN A 184 10.49 -13.76 16.03
C GLN A 184 10.54 -13.22 17.45
N THR A 185 11.67 -13.41 18.11
CA THR A 185 11.99 -12.83 19.42
C THR A 185 13.30 -12.10 19.35
N ARG A 186 13.46 -11.02 20.12
CA ARG A 186 14.73 -10.29 20.16
C ARG A 186 15.87 -11.15 20.74
N PRO A 187 17.13 -10.91 20.33
CA PRO A 187 17.52 -10.02 19.23
C PRO A 187 17.11 -10.58 17.87
N TYR A 188 16.58 -9.72 16.99
CA TYR A 188 16.14 -10.15 15.66
C TYR A 188 17.33 -10.48 14.77
N ARG A 189 17.21 -11.57 14.02
CA ARG A 189 18.19 -11.98 13.02
C ARG A 189 17.83 -11.40 11.65
N PRO A 190 18.80 -11.22 10.74
CA PRO A 190 18.52 -10.81 9.36
C PRO A 190 17.57 -11.77 8.64
N LEU A 191 16.76 -11.25 7.70
CA LEU A 191 15.68 -12.03 7.07
C LEU A 191 16.22 -13.25 6.30
N ALA A 192 17.39 -13.11 5.68
CA ALA A 192 18.08 -14.19 4.96
C ALA A 192 18.42 -15.42 5.85
N GLU A 193 18.49 -15.24 7.18
CA GLU A 193 18.64 -16.36 8.11
C GLU A 193 17.31 -17.01 8.48
N LEU A 194 16.24 -16.21 8.56
CA LEU A 194 14.92 -16.66 9.01
C LEU A 194 14.16 -17.45 7.94
N VAL A 195 14.35 -17.11 6.67
CA VAL A 195 13.74 -17.83 5.55
C VAL A 195 14.21 -19.28 5.45
N LYS A 196 15.34 -19.63 6.07
CA LYS A 196 15.81 -21.03 6.17
C LYS A 196 14.92 -21.87 7.09
N THR A 197 14.16 -21.23 7.97
CA THR A 197 13.23 -21.85 8.92
C THR A 197 11.77 -21.51 8.64
N GLN A 198 11.48 -21.01 7.43
CA GLN A 198 10.10 -20.72 7.01
C GLN A 198 9.27 -22.01 6.92
N VAL A 199 7.98 -21.90 7.16
CA VAL A 199 7.05 -23.02 6.98
C VAL A 199 6.47 -22.93 5.58
N LEU A 200 6.55 -24.03 4.84
CA LEU A 200 5.99 -24.15 3.49
C LEU A 200 4.64 -24.85 3.55
N PHE A 201 3.68 -24.33 2.81
CA PHE A 201 2.34 -24.90 2.68
C PHE A 201 2.11 -25.25 1.21
N PRO A 202 2.36 -26.50 0.78
CA PRO A 202 1.97 -26.96 -0.54
C PRO A 202 0.47 -27.24 -0.61
N ARG A 203 -0.17 -26.93 -1.74
CA ARG A 203 -1.57 -27.26 -2.03
C ARG A 203 -1.75 -27.58 -3.51
N ASP A 204 -2.37 -28.71 -3.80
CA ASP A 204 -2.52 -29.23 -5.17
C ASP A 204 -3.36 -28.31 -6.06
N ALA A 205 -4.45 -27.77 -5.52
CA ALA A 205 -5.33 -26.84 -6.22
C ALA A 205 -6.14 -25.98 -5.25
N ALA A 206 -6.45 -24.76 -5.70
CA ALA A 206 -7.41 -23.88 -5.04
C ALA A 206 -7.99 -22.88 -6.05
N THR A 207 -9.23 -22.47 -5.80
CA THR A 207 -9.74 -21.20 -6.33
C THR A 207 -9.40 -20.10 -5.33
N GLY A 208 -8.98 -18.94 -5.83
CA GLY A 208 -8.63 -17.83 -4.97
C GLY A 208 -8.16 -16.60 -5.73
N THR A 209 -7.44 -15.75 -5.01
CA THR A 209 -6.95 -14.47 -5.50
C THR A 209 -5.47 -14.35 -5.17
N MET A 210 -4.65 -14.08 -6.19
CA MET A 210 -3.31 -13.53 -5.98
C MET A 210 -3.41 -12.01 -5.89
N VAL A 211 -2.84 -11.45 -4.83
CA VAL A 211 -2.65 -10.01 -4.64
C VAL A 211 -1.18 -9.71 -4.89
N GLY A 212 -0.90 -8.85 -5.87
CA GLY A 212 0.45 -8.53 -6.28
C GLY A 212 0.75 -7.05 -6.30
N ILE A 213 1.98 -6.72 -5.92
CA ILE A 213 2.57 -5.41 -6.15
C ILE A 213 3.74 -5.60 -7.12
N ARG A 214 3.72 -4.85 -8.22
CA ARG A 214 4.84 -4.73 -9.15
C ARG A 214 5.58 -3.44 -8.88
N SER A 215 6.88 -3.52 -8.60
CA SER A 215 7.71 -2.34 -8.37
C SER A 215 8.74 -2.14 -9.50
N PRO A 216 9.00 -0.90 -9.91
CA PRO A 216 10.00 -0.58 -10.93
C PRO A 216 11.43 -0.83 -10.41
N ALA A 217 12.39 -1.04 -11.31
CA ALA A 217 13.77 -1.36 -10.94
C ALA A 217 14.45 -0.28 -10.06
N PHE A 218 14.09 0.99 -10.25
CA PHE A 218 14.66 2.09 -9.48
C PHE A 218 14.23 2.09 -8.00
N SER A 219 13.17 1.36 -7.63
CA SER A 219 12.66 1.33 -6.25
C SER A 219 13.44 0.38 -5.33
N LYS A 220 14.60 -0.12 -5.77
CA LYS A 220 15.50 -0.94 -4.96
C LYS A 220 15.77 -0.26 -3.61
N GLY A 221 15.75 -1.05 -2.56
CA GLY A 221 15.94 -0.61 -1.18
C GLY A 221 14.67 -0.08 -0.51
N VAL A 222 13.75 0.52 -1.27
CA VAL A 222 12.43 0.95 -0.77
C VAL A 222 11.40 -0.17 -0.89
N SER A 223 11.34 -0.86 -2.04
CA SER A 223 10.38 -1.92 -2.36
C SER A 223 11.07 -3.14 -2.98
N VAL A 224 10.31 -4.20 -3.25
CA VAL A 224 10.73 -5.41 -3.97
C VAL A 224 10.65 -5.18 -5.49
N PRO A 225 11.76 -5.02 -6.23
CA PRO A 225 11.71 -4.81 -7.68
C PRO A 225 11.18 -6.04 -8.42
N GLY A 226 10.36 -5.81 -9.45
CA GLY A 226 9.63 -6.89 -10.12
C GLY A 226 8.34 -7.21 -9.39
N TRP A 227 8.00 -8.49 -9.28
CA TRP A 227 6.74 -8.94 -8.70
C TRP A 227 6.89 -9.47 -7.28
N HIS A 228 5.97 -9.06 -6.41
CA HIS A 228 5.77 -9.60 -5.06
C HIS A 228 4.32 -10.05 -4.94
N TRP A 229 4.10 -11.34 -4.61
CA TRP A 229 2.79 -11.98 -4.65
C TRP A 229 2.42 -12.63 -3.33
N HIS A 230 1.24 -12.31 -2.81
CA HIS A 230 0.57 -13.09 -1.77
C HIS A 230 -0.69 -13.76 -2.38
N PHE A 231 -1.15 -14.85 -1.78
CA PHE A 231 -2.33 -15.59 -2.22
C PHE A 231 -3.31 -15.80 -1.07
N ILE A 232 -4.61 -15.83 -1.41
CA ILE A 232 -5.67 -16.26 -0.50
C ILE A 232 -6.72 -17.09 -1.24
N SER A 233 -7.07 -18.24 -0.69
CA SER A 233 -8.15 -19.08 -1.23
C SER A 233 -9.53 -18.44 -1.03
N THR A 234 -10.50 -18.81 -1.87
CA THR A 234 -11.88 -18.28 -1.79
C THR A 234 -12.56 -18.63 -0.47
N ASP A 235 -12.30 -19.83 0.06
CA ASP A 235 -12.81 -20.31 1.34
C ASP A 235 -12.09 -19.67 2.56
N ARG A 236 -11.08 -18.82 2.33
CA ARG A 236 -10.27 -18.15 3.35
C ARG A 236 -9.57 -19.11 4.31
N SER A 237 -9.30 -20.34 3.88
CA SER A 237 -8.66 -21.37 4.70
C SER A 237 -7.17 -21.57 4.41
N TYR A 238 -6.62 -20.89 3.40
CA TYR A 238 -5.24 -21.07 2.94
C TYR A 238 -4.72 -19.81 2.25
N GLY A 239 -3.42 -19.57 2.37
CA GLY A 239 -2.75 -18.48 1.68
C GLY A 239 -1.32 -18.25 2.17
N GLY A 240 -0.82 -17.03 1.98
CA GLY A 240 0.53 -16.60 2.37
C GLY A 240 1.33 -16.04 1.20
N HIS A 241 2.63 -15.88 1.40
CA HIS A 241 3.57 -15.40 0.37
C HIS A 241 3.80 -16.49 -0.68
N VAL A 242 3.64 -16.17 -1.97
CA VAL A 242 3.68 -17.14 -3.07
C VAL A 242 5.13 -17.42 -3.48
N LEU A 243 5.52 -18.70 -3.44
CA LEU A 243 6.81 -19.17 -3.95
C LEU A 243 6.68 -19.88 -5.30
N ALA A 244 5.60 -20.64 -5.48
CA ALA A 244 5.23 -21.30 -6.73
C ALA A 244 3.72 -21.35 -6.88
N ILE A 245 3.25 -21.22 -8.12
CA ILE A 245 1.84 -21.39 -8.45
C ILE A 245 1.69 -21.67 -9.95
N GLY A 246 0.75 -22.54 -10.30
CA GLY A 246 0.29 -22.78 -11.66
C GLY A 246 -1.08 -22.16 -11.87
N LEU A 247 -1.27 -21.37 -12.92
CA LEU A 247 -2.58 -20.77 -13.27
C LEU A 247 -3.27 -21.58 -14.36
N VAL A 248 -4.50 -22.02 -14.10
CA VAL A 248 -5.34 -22.74 -15.07
C VAL A 248 -6.17 -21.74 -15.87
N ASN A 249 -6.97 -20.94 -15.18
CA ASN A 249 -7.76 -19.85 -15.77
C ASN A 249 -8.00 -18.78 -14.72
N ALA A 250 -7.82 -17.51 -15.09
CA ALA A 250 -8.07 -16.40 -14.19
C ALA A 250 -8.37 -15.13 -14.98
N VAL A 251 -8.85 -14.13 -14.25
CA VAL A 251 -8.93 -12.76 -14.74
C VAL A 251 -7.98 -11.90 -13.94
N ALA A 252 -7.10 -11.18 -14.64
CA ALA A 252 -6.22 -10.18 -14.06
C ALA A 252 -6.86 -8.79 -14.16
N SER A 253 -6.83 -8.04 -13.06
CA SER A 253 -7.29 -6.66 -12.94
C SER A 253 -6.14 -5.80 -12.42
N VAL A 254 -5.88 -4.65 -13.07
CA VAL A 254 -4.66 -3.87 -12.85
C VAL A 254 -4.97 -2.41 -12.48
N THR A 255 -4.36 -1.94 -11.40
CA THR A 255 -4.37 -0.53 -10.99
C THR A 255 -2.94 0.04 -11.05
N PRO A 256 -2.63 0.96 -11.99
CA PRO A 256 -1.35 1.67 -11.99
C PRO A 256 -1.32 2.71 -10.87
N SER A 257 -0.14 2.93 -10.29
CA SER A 257 0.10 4.04 -9.38
C SER A 257 1.18 4.97 -9.94
N HIS A 258 0.85 6.25 -10.00
CA HIS A 258 1.74 7.33 -10.42
C HIS A 258 2.34 8.11 -9.24
N LYS A 259 1.95 7.77 -8.01
CA LYS A 259 2.37 8.44 -6.78
C LYS A 259 2.78 7.39 -5.75
N VAL A 260 3.83 7.69 -4.99
CA VAL A 260 4.26 6.86 -3.88
C VAL A 260 4.29 7.74 -2.65
N ASP A 261 3.55 7.33 -1.63
CA ASP A 261 3.56 7.95 -0.32
C ASP A 261 4.37 7.04 0.61
N LEU A 262 5.64 7.38 0.81
CA LEU A 262 6.56 6.64 1.68
C LEU A 262 6.50 7.19 3.10
N ASP A 263 6.04 6.38 4.03
CA ASP A 263 5.93 6.68 5.47
C ASP A 263 7.03 5.92 6.22
N LEU A 264 7.91 6.66 6.92
CA LEU A 264 9.09 6.11 7.55
C LEU A 264 8.87 5.93 9.06
N PRO A 265 9.20 4.76 9.64
CA PRO A 265 9.15 4.56 11.08
C PRO A 265 10.02 5.58 11.84
N ALA A 266 9.58 5.99 13.03
CA ALA A 266 10.33 6.93 13.88
C ALA A 266 11.11 6.22 15.01
N ASN A 267 11.16 4.88 14.98
CA ASN A 267 11.74 4.06 16.04
C ASN A 267 13.25 3.79 15.85
N GLU A 268 13.89 3.32 16.94
CA GLU A 268 15.32 3.06 16.97
C GLU A 268 15.75 1.90 16.05
N ASP A 269 14.91 0.89 15.83
CA ASP A 269 15.25 -0.23 14.94
C ASP A 269 15.43 0.27 13.50
N PHE A 270 14.55 1.16 13.03
CA PHE A 270 14.68 1.79 11.72
C PHE A 270 15.88 2.75 11.69
N ALA A 271 16.03 3.60 12.71
CA ALA A 271 17.13 4.58 12.78
C ALA A 271 18.52 3.92 12.77
N ASN A 272 18.65 2.73 13.38
CA ASN A 272 19.92 1.99 13.47
C ASN A 272 20.10 0.94 12.36
N SER A 273 19.13 0.78 11.45
CA SER A 273 19.23 -0.16 10.33
C SER A 273 20.26 0.31 9.29
N ASP A 274 21.24 -0.55 8.96
CA ASP A 274 22.15 -0.27 7.84
C ASP A 274 21.46 -0.56 6.50
N GLN A 275 20.97 0.51 5.88
CA GLN A 275 20.34 0.53 4.55
C GLN A 275 21.30 1.02 3.46
N THR A 276 22.60 1.19 3.75
CA THR A 276 23.60 1.58 2.74
C THR A 276 24.15 0.37 1.98
N LYS A 277 24.06 -0.81 2.58
CA LYS A 277 24.46 -2.08 2.00
C LYS A 277 23.58 -2.44 0.80
N ASP A 278 24.18 -2.89 -0.29
CA ASP A 278 23.43 -3.55 -1.37
C ASP A 278 22.90 -4.91 -0.91
N ARG A 279 21.58 -4.99 -0.71
CA ARG A 279 20.89 -6.22 -0.30
C ARG A 279 20.17 -6.94 -1.44
N SER A 280 20.45 -6.64 -2.71
CA SER A 280 19.76 -7.30 -3.84
C SER A 280 19.89 -8.83 -3.84
N ALA A 281 21.03 -9.37 -3.44
CA ALA A 281 21.21 -10.82 -3.33
C ALA A 281 20.39 -11.41 -2.18
N GLU A 282 20.38 -10.75 -1.02
CA GLU A 282 19.56 -11.15 0.14
C GLU A 282 18.07 -11.09 -0.21
N LEU A 283 17.64 -10.03 -0.88
CA LEU A 283 16.26 -9.86 -1.34
C LEU A 283 15.82 -11.00 -2.27
N HIS A 284 16.65 -11.33 -3.25
CA HIS A 284 16.35 -12.44 -4.17
C HIS A 284 16.25 -13.79 -3.43
N GLN A 285 17.08 -13.98 -2.41
CA GLN A 285 17.07 -15.18 -1.57
C GLN A 285 15.78 -15.30 -0.73
N VAL A 286 15.24 -14.19 -0.23
CA VAL A 286 14.12 -14.23 0.73
C VAL A 286 12.74 -14.22 0.08
N GLU A 287 12.61 -13.64 -1.12
CA GLU A 287 11.32 -13.47 -1.81
C GLU A 287 10.99 -14.58 -2.80
N LYS A 288 11.98 -15.39 -3.22
CA LYS A 288 11.80 -16.43 -4.25
C LYS A 288 12.05 -17.82 -3.73
N GLN A 289 11.43 -18.80 -4.37
CA GLN A 289 11.72 -20.20 -4.13
C GLN A 289 13.20 -20.46 -4.36
N GLN A 290 13.89 -20.95 -3.33
CA GLN A 290 15.26 -21.44 -3.45
C GLN A 290 15.22 -22.79 -4.17
N LYS A 291 16.07 -22.95 -5.19
CA LYS A 291 16.23 -24.21 -5.93
C LYS A 291 16.92 -25.27 -5.08
#